data_AF-A0A7J4S4B8-F1
#
_entry.id   AF-A0A7J4S4B8-F1
#
_cell.length_a   1.000
_cell.length_b   1.000
_cell.length_c   1.000
_cell.angle_alpha   90.00
_cell.angle_beta   90.00
_cell.angle_gamma   90.00
#
_symmetry.space_group_name_H-M   'P 1'
#
loop_
_entity.id
_entity.type
_entity.pdbx_description
1 polymer ?
#
loop_
_entity_poly.entity_id
_entity_poly.type
_entity_poly.pdbx_seq_one_letter_code
_entity_poly.pdbx_strand_id
1 'polypeptide(L)'
;MWSQLMMPSGGMPGAEFHLASLAIAFATGLIFAVAFQKTAKIIECRQACKKGACFGTASFFITTLPVTGAMLLNLAIPIALAASWAVQGLVVNVLGGIAMAKLDD
;
A
#
# COMPACT_ATOMS: atom_id res chain seq x y z
N MET A 1 7.24 -19.24 5.42
CA MET A 1 7.78 -19.88 4.21
C MET A 1 7.90 -18.84 3.11
N TRP A 2 9.00 -18.86 2.35
CA TRP A 2 9.19 -17.98 1.20
C TRP A 2 8.28 -18.40 0.04
N SER A 3 7.91 -17.44 -0.81
CA SER A 3 7.12 -17.72 -2.00
C SER A 3 7.92 -18.59 -2.98
N GLN A 4 7.22 -19.40 -3.77
CA GLN A 4 7.85 -20.19 -4.84
C GLN A 4 8.51 -19.29 -5.90
N LEU A 5 8.04 -18.05 -6.04
CA LEU A 5 8.64 -17.07 -6.94
C LEU A 5 9.98 -16.57 -6.39
N MET A 6 10.09 -16.36 -5.07
CA MET A 6 11.31 -15.91 -4.41
C MET A 6 12.34 -17.02 -4.23
N MET A 7 11.92 -18.24 -3.87
CA MET A 7 12.80 -19.39 -3.71
C MET A 7 12.16 -20.67 -4.26
N PRO A 8 12.27 -20.93 -5.58
CA PRO A 8 11.69 -22.11 -6.22
C PRO A 8 12.35 -23.41 -5.76
N SER A 9 13.65 -23.38 -5.49
CA SER A 9 14.47 -24.56 -5.14
C SER A 9 15.30 -24.37 -3.86
N GLY A 10 14.96 -23.38 -3.02
CA GLY A 10 15.73 -23.03 -1.81
C GLY A 10 17.06 -22.31 -2.08
N GLY A 11 17.38 -22.04 -3.35
CA GLY A 11 18.54 -21.24 -3.78
C GLY A 11 18.23 -19.74 -3.90
N MET A 12 19.15 -18.99 -4.52
CA MET A 12 18.96 -17.56 -4.78
C MET A 12 17.72 -17.29 -5.65
N PRO A 13 17.07 -16.12 -5.51
CA PRO A 13 15.96 -15.73 -6.36
C PRO A 13 16.34 -15.73 -7.84
N GLY A 14 15.45 -16.26 -8.68
CA GLY A 14 15.62 -16.25 -10.13
C GLY A 14 15.32 -14.89 -10.77
N ALA A 15 15.58 -14.75 -12.06
CA ALA A 15 15.30 -13.52 -12.82
C ALA A 15 13.82 -13.11 -12.76
N GLU A 16 12.91 -14.08 -12.69
CA GLU A 16 11.46 -13.87 -12.58
C GLU A 16 11.10 -13.00 -11.37
N PHE A 17 11.73 -13.27 -10.22
CA PHE A 17 11.52 -12.52 -8.99
C PHE A 17 12.00 -11.08 -9.13
N HIS A 18 13.16 -10.88 -9.76
CA HIS A 18 13.71 -9.53 -9.96
C HIS A 18 12.82 -8.70 -10.89
N LEU A 19 12.29 -9.29 -11.97
CA LEU A 19 11.35 -8.61 -12.86
C LEU A 19 10.05 -8.24 -12.14
N ALA A 20 9.48 -9.17 -11.35
CA ALA A 20 8.29 -8.90 -10.57
C ALA A 20 8.55 -7.82 -9.50
N SER A 21 9.70 -7.86 -8.83
CA SER A 21 10.12 -6.83 -7.88
C SER A 21 10.25 -5.46 -8.53
N LEU A 22 10.82 -5.38 -9.74
CA LEU A 22 10.93 -4.14 -10.50
C LEU A 22 9.55 -3.60 -10.87
N ALA A 23 8.63 -4.46 -11.30
CA ALA A 23 7.26 -4.07 -11.63
C ALA A 23 6.51 -3.51 -10.41
N ILE A 24 6.63 -4.15 -9.23
CA ILE A 24 6.02 -3.66 -7.99
C ILE A 24 6.67 -2.34 -7.54
N ALA A 25 7.99 -2.21 -7.64
CA ALA A 25 8.68 -0.97 -7.30
C ALA A 25 8.25 0.19 -8.21
N PHE A 26 8.13 -0.06 -9.52
CA PHE A 26 7.64 0.93 -10.48
C PHE A 26 6.19 1.34 -10.18
N ALA A 27 5.31 0.37 -9.94
CA ALA A 27 3.92 0.64 -9.57
C ALA A 27 3.83 1.45 -8.26
N THR A 28 4.65 1.11 -7.27
CA THR A 28 4.74 1.84 -5.99
C THR A 28 5.21 3.29 -6.21
N GLY A 29 6.21 3.50 -7.06
CA GLY A 29 6.68 4.84 -7.42
C GLY A 29 5.59 5.70 -8.07
N LEU A 30 4.81 5.13 -8.98
CA LEU A 30 3.66 5.82 -9.59
C LEU A 30 2.60 6.18 -8.55
N ILE A 31 2.30 5.25 -7.64
CA ILE A 31 1.36 5.48 -6.55
C ILE A 31 1.83 6.66 -5.68
N PHE A 32 3.12 6.70 -5.33
CA PHE A 32 3.67 7.79 -4.52
C PHE A 32 3.60 9.13 -5.24
N ALA A 33 3.91 9.16 -6.54
CA ALA A 33 3.82 10.38 -7.35
C ALA A 33 2.38 10.93 -7.38
N VAL A 34 1.38 10.06 -7.60
CA VAL A 34 -0.04 10.46 -7.58
C VAL A 34 -0.45 10.92 -6.20
N ALA A 35 -0.05 10.19 -5.14
CA ALA A 35 -0.38 10.53 -3.78
C ALA A 35 0.20 11.89 -3.38
N PHE A 36 1.45 12.19 -3.75
CA PHE A 36 2.09 13.50 -3.55
C PHE A 36 1.34 14.64 -4.23
N GLN A 37 0.94 14.44 -5.50
CA GLN A 37 0.16 15.44 -6.24
C GLN A 37 -1.21 15.70 -5.57
N LYS A 38 -1.83 14.66 -5.00
CA LYS A 38 -3.14 14.73 -4.36
C LYS A 38 -3.05 15.32 -2.95
N THR A 39 -2.07 14.94 -2.13
CA THR A 39 -1.90 15.47 -0.77
C THR A 39 -1.67 16.98 -0.76
N ALA A 40 -0.95 17.51 -1.75
CA ALA A 40 -0.81 18.97 -1.91
C ALA A 40 -2.16 19.71 -2.04
N LYS A 41 -3.15 19.10 -2.71
CA LYS A 41 -4.51 19.67 -2.87
C LYS A 41 -5.44 19.35 -1.70
N ILE A 42 -5.20 18.26 -0.98
CA ILE A 42 -6.03 17.83 0.17
C ILE A 42 -5.85 18.79 1.36
N ILE A 43 -4.68 19.40 1.53
CA ILE A 43 -4.40 20.37 2.59
C ILE A 43 -5.35 21.58 2.52
N GLU A 44 -5.87 21.92 1.34
CA GLU A 44 -6.77 23.07 1.14
C GLU A 44 -8.25 22.80 1.45
N CYS A 45 -8.63 21.56 1.81
CA CYS A 45 -10.02 21.20 2.07
C CYS A 45 -10.50 21.65 3.47
N ARG A 46 -11.57 22.47 3.52
CA ARG A 46 -12.20 22.97 4.77
C ARG A 46 -13.00 21.94 5.58
N GLN A 47 -13.27 20.74 5.05
CA GLN A 47 -14.08 19.73 5.75
C GLN A 47 -13.17 18.60 6.28
N ALA A 48 -12.94 18.54 7.61
CA ALA A 48 -12.06 17.54 8.23
C ALA A 48 -12.35 16.10 7.81
N CYS A 49 -13.62 15.68 7.79
CA CYS A 49 -13.96 14.31 7.38
C CYS A 49 -13.50 13.99 5.95
N LYS A 50 -13.61 14.94 5.00
CA LYS A 50 -13.15 14.74 3.62
C LYS A 50 -11.62 14.80 3.53
N LYS A 51 -10.99 15.74 4.23
CA LYS A 51 -9.52 15.85 4.34
C LYS A 51 -8.92 14.55 4.87
N GLY A 52 -9.47 14.04 5.97
CA GLY A 52 -9.04 12.81 6.63
C GLY A 52 -9.28 11.55 5.80
N ALA A 53 -10.46 11.40 5.16
CA ALA A 53 -10.72 10.25 4.30
C ALA A 53 -9.79 10.23 3.07
N CYS A 54 -9.50 11.39 2.49
CA CYS A 54 -8.61 11.50 1.33
C CYS A 54 -7.15 11.22 1.72
N PHE A 55 -6.70 11.77 2.85
CA PHE A 55 -5.38 11.47 3.41
C PHE A 55 -5.23 9.99 3.75
N GLY A 56 -6.21 9.39 4.44
CA GLY A 56 -6.20 7.97 4.77
C GLY A 56 -6.18 7.08 3.53
N THR A 57 -6.95 7.42 2.49
CA THR A 57 -6.90 6.70 1.22
C THR A 57 -5.52 6.81 0.56
N ALA A 58 -4.91 8.01 0.55
CA ALA A 58 -3.55 8.18 0.04
C ALA A 58 -2.53 7.37 0.86
N SER A 59 -2.66 7.37 2.19
CA SER A 59 -1.82 6.58 3.11
C SER A 59 -1.93 5.08 2.82
N PHE A 60 -3.13 4.55 2.59
CA PHE A 60 -3.33 3.14 2.19
C PHE A 60 -2.51 2.79 0.94
N PHE A 61 -2.59 3.63 -0.09
CA PHE A 61 -1.87 3.44 -1.33
C PHE A 61 -0.34 3.58 -1.16
N ILE A 62 0.12 4.47 -0.29
CA ILE A 62 1.57 4.65 -0.04
C ILE A 62 2.14 3.54 0.84
N THR A 63 1.37 3.01 1.78
CA THR A 63 1.91 2.13 2.83
C THR A 63 1.41 0.71 2.66
N THR A 64 0.10 0.50 2.81
CA THR A 64 -0.50 -0.83 2.94
C THR A 64 -0.42 -1.61 1.65
N LEU A 65 -0.73 -0.98 0.51
CA LEU A 65 -0.73 -1.67 -0.78
C LEU A 65 0.68 -2.14 -1.20
N PRO A 66 1.74 -1.29 -1.15
CA PRO A 66 3.09 -1.72 -1.43
C PRO A 66 3.61 -2.78 -0.45
N VAL A 67 3.34 -2.63 0.85
CA VAL A 67 3.74 -3.61 1.87
C VAL A 67 3.08 -4.97 1.62
N THR A 68 1.79 -4.99 1.32
CA THR A 68 1.06 -6.24 1.02
C THR A 68 1.57 -6.88 -0.27
N GLY A 69 1.86 -6.07 -1.30
CA GLY A 69 2.47 -6.56 -2.54
C GLY A 69 3.87 -7.15 -2.33
N ALA A 70 4.70 -6.50 -1.51
CA ALA A 70 6.00 -7.02 -1.12
C ALA A 70 5.86 -8.33 -0.33
N MET A 71 4.90 -8.41 0.60
CA MET A 71 4.62 -9.64 1.34
C MET A 71 4.19 -10.79 0.41
N LEU A 72 3.35 -10.54 -0.59
CA LEU A 72 2.96 -11.55 -1.58
C LEU A 72 4.15 -12.03 -2.44
N LEU A 73 5.05 -11.11 -2.79
CA LEU A 73 6.27 -11.44 -3.54
C LEU A 73 7.20 -12.33 -2.73
N ASN A 74 7.40 -12.00 -1.46
CA ASN A 74 8.42 -12.63 -0.63
C ASN A 74 7.89 -13.89 0.06
N LEU A 75 6.65 -13.86 0.57
CA LEU A 75 6.11 -14.89 1.45
C LEU A 75 5.05 -15.74 0.73
N ALA A 76 4.99 -17.03 1.06
CA ALA A 76 3.96 -17.94 0.56
C ALA A 76 2.60 -17.70 1.26
N ILE A 77 1.99 -16.55 1.04
CA ILE A 77 0.72 -16.16 1.64
C ILE A 77 -0.41 -16.44 0.65
N PRO A 78 -1.54 -17.03 1.07
CA PRO A 78 -2.72 -17.15 0.22
C PRO A 78 -3.19 -15.77 -0.28
N ILE A 79 -3.46 -15.65 -1.58
CA ILE A 79 -3.85 -14.37 -2.19
C ILE A 79 -5.13 -13.79 -1.57
N ALA A 80 -6.07 -14.66 -1.19
CA ALA A 80 -7.31 -14.26 -0.50
C ALA A 80 -7.04 -13.62 0.87
N LEU A 81 -6.02 -14.11 1.59
CA LEU A 81 -5.64 -13.56 2.89
C LEU A 81 -4.98 -12.19 2.72
N ALA A 82 -4.07 -12.06 1.75
CA ALA A 82 -3.45 -10.78 1.43
C ALA A 82 -4.48 -9.74 0.97
N ALA A 83 -5.47 -10.14 0.15
CA ALA A 83 -6.58 -9.28 -0.25
C ALA A 83 -7.41 -8.84 0.95
N SER A 84 -7.69 -9.74 1.90
CA SER A 84 -8.39 -9.40 3.15
C SER A 84 -7.60 -8.36 3.97
N TRP A 85 -6.29 -8.54 4.11
CA TRP A 85 -5.44 -7.57 4.81
C TRP A 85 -5.38 -6.21 4.11
N ALA A 86 -5.33 -6.19 2.78
CA ALA A 86 -5.40 -4.94 2.03
C ALA A 86 -6.74 -4.20 2.28
N VAL A 87 -7.87 -4.92 2.28
CA VAL A 87 -9.19 -4.31 2.58
C VAL A 87 -9.24 -3.78 4.02
N GLN A 88 -8.77 -4.57 5.00
CA GLN A 88 -8.71 -4.13 6.39
C GLN A 88 -7.81 -2.91 6.55
N GLY A 89 -6.64 -2.91 5.90
CA GLY A 89 -5.72 -1.79 5.93
C GLY A 89 -6.29 -0.53 5.27
N LEU A 90 -7.08 -0.65 4.20
CA LEU A 90 -7.81 0.48 3.62
C LEU A 90 -8.77 1.09 4.66
N VAL A 91 -9.57 0.25 5.32
CA VAL A 91 -10.52 0.69 6.35
C VAL A 91 -9.77 1.39 7.50
N VAL A 92 -8.71 0.78 8.03
CA VAL A 92 -7.92 1.33 9.12
C VAL A 92 -7.28 2.66 8.74
N ASN A 93 -6.67 2.77 7.56
CA ASN A 93 -6.04 4.01 7.13
C ASN A 93 -7.06 5.13 6.92
N VAL A 94 -8.24 4.85 6.35
CA VAL A 94 -9.31 5.84 6.18
C VAL A 94 -9.84 6.30 7.53
N LEU A 95 -10.14 5.38 8.44
CA LEU A 95 -10.61 5.73 9.79
C LEU A 95 -9.56 6.50 10.58
N GLY A 96 -8.29 6.10 10.51
CA GLY A 96 -7.17 6.80 11.11
C GLY A 96 -6.99 8.21 10.54
N GLY A 97 -7.09 8.37 9.22
CA GLY A 97 -7.03 9.68 8.57
C GLY A 97 -8.18 10.60 9.01
N ILE A 98 -9.41 10.08 9.12
CA ILE A 98 -10.56 10.82 9.64
C ILE A 98 -10.35 11.19 11.11
N ALA A 99 -9.86 10.26 11.93
CA ALA A 99 -9.60 10.50 13.35
C ALA A 99 -8.56 11.62 13.54
N MET A 100 -7.46 11.59 12.78
CA MET A 100 -6.44 12.63 12.82
C MET A 100 -6.98 13.99 12.34
N ALA A 101 -7.78 14.02 11.28
CA ALA A 101 -8.36 15.29 10.80
C ALA A 101 -9.34 15.92 11.81
N LYS A 102 -10.00 15.11 12.66
CA LYS A 102 -10.86 15.61 13.75
C LYS A 102 -10.08 16.14 14.95
N LEU A 103 -8.81 15.77 15.10
CA LEU A 103 -7.94 16.28 16.17
C LEU A 103 -7.27 17.61 15.78
N ASP A 104 -7.26 17.92 14.48
CA ASP A 104 -6.66 19.13 13.88
C ASP A 104 -7.68 20.29 13.74
N ASP A 105 -8.99 19.98 13.82
CA ASP A 105 -10.12 20.92 13.85
C ASP A 105 -10.48 21.33 15.29
#